data_AF-A0A352KJ64-F1
#
_entry.id   AF-A0A352KJ64-F1
#
_cell.length_a   1.000
_cell.length_b   1.000
_cell.length_c   1.000
_cell.angle_alpha   90.00
_cell.angle_beta   90.00
_cell.angle_gamma   90.00
#
_symmetry.space_group_name_H-M   'P 1'
#
loop_
_entity.id
_entity.type
_entity.pdbx_description
1 polymer ?
#
loop_
_entity_poly.entity_id
_entity_poly.type
_entity_poly.pdbx_seq_one_letter_code
_entity_poly.pdbx_strand_id
1 'polypeptide(L)' 'HMDVLTGDSPKQDALNALVALGYKNSEAARAVKQIESEELSSEELIRAALRQMAS' A
#
# COMPACT_ATOMS: atom_id res chain seq x y z
N HIS A 1 2.87 9.25 -21.58
CA HIS A 1 3.03 9.78 -20.21
C HIS A 1 3.53 8.60 -19.38
N MET A 2 4.77 8.70 -18.90
CA MET A 2 5.47 7.75 -18.02
C MET A 2 4.61 7.41 -16.78
N ASP A 3 4.60 6.26 -16.09
CA ASP A 3 5.41 5.04 -15.94
C ASP A 3 4.46 3.94 -15.44
N VAL A 4 4.63 2.67 -15.82
CA VAL A 4 4.41 1.54 -14.87
C VAL A 4 5.11 0.29 -15.42
N LEU A 5 6.23 -0.06 -14.81
CA LEU A 5 7.14 -1.13 -15.22
C LEU A 5 6.93 -2.45 -14.47
N THR A 6 5.87 -2.64 -13.69
CA THR A 6 5.71 -3.89 -12.95
C THR A 6 4.24 -4.21 -12.73
N GLY A 7 3.79 -5.38 -13.20
CA GLY A 7 2.43 -5.89 -13.03
C GLY A 7 2.11 -6.37 -11.62
N ASP A 8 2.47 -5.58 -10.61
CA ASP A 8 2.14 -5.84 -9.22
C ASP A 8 0.76 -5.23 -8.91
N SER A 9 -0.04 -5.93 -8.10
CA SER A 9 -1.37 -5.45 -7.72
C SER A 9 -1.27 -4.10 -6.98
N PRO A 10 -2.28 -3.21 -7.02
CA PRO A 10 -2.27 -1.94 -6.27
C PRO A 10 -1.91 -2.12 -4.78
N LYS A 11 -2.30 -3.25 -4.20
CA LYS A 11 -1.94 -3.69 -2.84
C LYS A 11 -0.44 -3.95 -2.65
N GLN A 12 0.22 -4.57 -3.61
CA GLN A 12 1.66 -4.81 -3.52
C GLN A 12 2.46 -3.54 -3.74
N ASP A 13 2.01 -2.66 -4.63
CA ASP A 13 2.60 -1.33 -4.81
C ASP A 13 2.52 -0.52 -3.51
N ALA A 14 1.34 -0.53 -2.86
CA ALA A 14 1.14 0.10 -1.56
C ALA A 14 2.04 -0.51 -0.47
N LEU A 15 2.17 -1.84 -0.44
CA LEU A 15 3.08 -2.54 0.48
C LEU A 15 4.53 -2.05 0.30
N ASN A 16 5.02 -2.06 -0.93
CA ASN A 16 6.39 -1.69 -1.25
C ASN A 16 6.67 -0.23 -0.90
N ALA A 17 5.71 0.66 -1.16
CA ALA A 17 5.80 2.07 -0.78
C ALA A 17 5.89 2.24 0.74
N LEU A 18 5.04 1.56 1.52
CA LEU A 18 5.10 1.61 2.99
C LEU A 18 6.45 1.09 3.51
N VAL A 19 6.97 0.00 2.95
CA VAL A 19 8.30 -0.51 3.30
C VAL A 19 9.39 0.50 2.97
N ALA A 20 9.32 1.16 1.81
CA ALA A 20 10.26 2.21 1.41
C ALA A 20 10.22 3.44 2.33
N LEU A 21 9.06 3.73 2.94
CA LEU A 21 8.90 4.78 3.96
C LEU A 21 9.50 4.40 5.33
N GLY A 22 9.96 3.16 5.50
CA GLY A 22 10.58 2.68 6.73
C GLY A 22 9.66 1.84 7.62
N TYR A 23 8.44 1.51 7.16
CA TYR A 23 7.56 0.61 7.89
C TYR A 23 7.99 -0.85 7.75
N LYS A 24 7.78 -1.64 8.79
CA LYS A 24 8.06 -3.08 8.75
C LYS A 24 7.13 -3.77 7.75
N ASN A 25 7.68 -4.70 6.97
CA ASN A 25 6.94 -5.45 5.96
C ASN A 25 5.66 -6.11 6.51
N SER A 26 5.73 -6.73 7.69
CA SER A 26 4.57 -7.36 8.33
C SER A 26 3.47 -6.38 8.73
N GLU A 27 3.83 -5.17 9.15
CA GLU A 27 2.88 -4.13 9.56
C GLU A 27 2.22 -3.50 8.33
N ALA A 28 3.02 -3.19 7.31
CA ALA A 28 2.53 -2.73 6.01
C ALA A 28 1.56 -3.76 5.40
N ALA A 29 1.91 -5.05 5.41
CA ALA A 29 1.09 -6.11 4.86
C ALA A 29 -0.25 -6.24 5.59
N ARG A 30 -0.25 -6.10 6.91
CA ARG A 30 -1.48 -6.10 7.71
C ARG A 30 -2.36 -4.91 7.39
N ALA A 31 -1.80 -3.71 7.39
CA ALA A 31 -2.55 -2.48 7.12
C ALA A 31 -3.20 -2.50 5.72
N VAL A 32 -2.46 -2.95 4.69
CA VAL A 32 -2.99 -3.09 3.33
C VAL A 32 -4.04 -4.20 3.24
N LYS A 33 -3.84 -5.33 3.93
CA LYS A 33 -4.79 -6.45 3.94
C LYS A 33 -6.10 -6.13 4.65
N GLN A 34 -6.08 -5.23 5.64
CA GLN A 34 -7.28 -4.76 6.34
C GLN A 34 -8.14 -3.81 5.51
N ILE A 35 -7.63 -3.32 4.38
CA ILE A 35 -8.42 -2.49 3.46
C ILE A 35 -9.22 -3.42 2.54
N GLU A 36 -10.51 -3.53 2.80
CA GLU A 36 -11.44 -4.41 2.07
C GLU A 36 -11.86 -3.87 0.68
N SER A 37 -11.32 -2.73 0.26
CA SER A 37 -11.64 -2.14 -1.05
C SER A 37 -10.64 -2.58 -2.12
N GLU A 38 -11.11 -3.42 -3.04
CA GLU A 38 -10.33 -3.87 -4.21
C GLU A 38 -10.27 -2.84 -5.35
N GLU A 39 -11.11 -1.80 -5.28
CA GLU A 39 -11.18 -0.75 -6.31
C GLU A 39 -10.27 0.46 -6.04
N LEU A 40 -9.56 0.47 -4.91
CA LEU A 40 -8.69 1.59 -4.57
C LEU A 40 -7.39 1.56 -5.38
N SER A 41 -6.98 2.76 -5.82
CA SER A 41 -5.65 3.00 -6.36
C SER A 41 -4.57 2.68 -5.31
N SER A 42 -3.35 2.34 -5.75
CA SER A 42 -2.20 2.18 -4.88
C SER A 42 -1.96 3.41 -3.99
N GLU A 43 -2.16 4.63 -4.51
CA GLU A 43 -2.03 5.85 -3.71
C GLU A 43 -3.08 5.95 -2.59
N GLU A 44 -4.32 5.55 -2.90
CA GLU A 44 -5.41 5.53 -1.91
C GLU A 44 -5.17 4.45 -0.85
N LEU A 45 -4.67 3.28 -1.25
CA LEU A 45 -4.27 2.20 -0.35
C LEU A 45 -3.14 2.64 0.59
N ILE A 46 -2.11 3.32 0.07
CA ILE A 46 -1.03 3.89 0.90
C ILE A 46 -1.60 4.85 1.92
N ARG A 47 -2.45 5.79 1.50
CA ARG A 47 -3.05 6.79 2.40
C ARG A 47 -3.93 6.15 3.47
N ALA A 48 -4.72 5.15 3.11
CA ALA A 48 -5.57 4.42 4.06
C ALA A 48 -4.75 3.57 5.04
N ALA A 49 -3.71 2.90 4.57
CA ALA A 49 -2.80 2.11 5.42
C ALA A 49 -2.05 3.01 6.42
N LEU A 50 -1.53 4.15 5.98
CA LEU A 50 -0.89 5.13 6.86
C LEU A 50 -1.84 5.63 7.95
N ARG A 51 -3.11 5.89 7.63
CA ARG A 51 -4.11 6.29 8.62
C ARG A 51 -4.38 5.22 9.66
N GLN A 52 -4.42 3.94 9.26
CA GLN A 52 -4.57 2.83 10.21
C GLN A 52 -3.34 2.65 11.10
N MET A 53 -2.14 2.82 10.54
CA MET A 53 -0.87 2.59 11.26
C MET A 53 -0.44 3.74 12.16
N ALA A 54 -0.90 4.96 11.87
CA ALA A 54 -0.65 6.15 12.70
C ALA A 54 -1.66 6.31 13.84
N SER A 55 -2.67 5.43 13.91
CA SER A 55 -3.72 5.43 14.93
C SER A 55 -3.40 4.50 16.10
#